data_AF-A0AA39VT11-F1
#
_entry.id   AF-A0AA39VT11-F1
#
_cell.length_a   1.000
_cell.length_b   1.000
_cell.length_c   1.000
_cell.angle_alpha   90.00
_cell.angle_beta   90.00
_cell.angle_gamma   90.00
#
_symmetry.space_group_name_H-M   'P 1'
#
loop_
_entity.id
_entity.type
_entity.pdbx_description
1 polymer ?
#
loop_
_entity_poly.entity_id
_entity_poly.type
_entity_poly.pdbx_seq_one_letter_code
_entity_poly.pdbx_strand_id
1 'polypeptide(L)'
;MKVLDSFPLYGQVPRGKKFVSVDLHPWVLTLQKALESFILAEPKMKNLAKVAFCSWVSAYTAHRGELKGIFMVKKLHLGHVAKSLALKEQPSLVGRSFQMQTKKRKRDQKQKQKGPMRKRKVASKT
;
A
#
# COMPACT_ATOMS: atom_id res chain seq x y z
N MET A 1 13.30 -27.80 4.14
CA MET A 1 12.54 -27.21 3.02
C MET A 1 13.49 -26.94 1.86
N LYS A 2 13.54 -27.82 0.86
CA LYS A 2 14.39 -27.74 -0.34
C LYS A 2 13.52 -28.07 -1.58
N VAL A 3 12.61 -27.17 -1.94
CA VAL A 3 11.65 -27.42 -3.03
C VAL A 3 11.60 -26.27 -4.05
N LEU A 4 12.43 -25.24 -3.89
CA LEU A 4 12.42 -24.09 -4.82
C LEU A 4 13.52 -24.15 -5.90
N ASP A 5 14.35 -25.20 -5.92
CA ASP A 5 15.54 -25.27 -6.79
C ASP A 5 15.30 -25.90 -8.17
N SER A 6 14.07 -26.32 -8.51
CA SER A 6 13.85 -27.07 -9.75
C SER A 6 12.59 -26.64 -10.48
N PHE A 7 12.75 -25.60 -11.30
CA PHE A 7 11.98 -25.42 -12.54
C PHE A 7 12.99 -25.35 -13.69
N PRO A 8 12.94 -26.25 -14.69
CA PRO A 8 13.97 -26.32 -15.73
C PRO A 8 13.71 -25.22 -16.76
N LEU A 9 14.39 -24.08 -16.62
CA LEU A 9 14.67 -23.23 -17.78
C LEU A 9 16.00 -23.68 -18.38
N TYR A 10 15.91 -24.19 -19.61
CA TYR A 10 17.02 -24.68 -20.42
C TYR A 10 18.14 -23.62 -20.49
N GLY A 11 19.33 -23.94 -19.96
CA GLY A 11 20.58 -23.24 -20.29
C GLY A 11 21.29 -22.43 -19.19
N GLN A 12 20.87 -22.43 -17.92
CA GLN A 12 21.58 -21.69 -16.86
C GLN A 12 21.96 -22.61 -15.69
N VAL A 13 23.23 -23.00 -15.62
CA VAL A 13 23.80 -23.75 -14.48
C VAL A 13 24.47 -22.74 -13.53
N PRO A 14 24.00 -22.53 -12.28
CA PRO A 14 24.67 -21.62 -11.36
C PRO A 14 25.86 -22.31 -10.70
N ARG A 15 27.06 -21.88 -11.07
CA ARG A 15 28.32 -22.21 -10.38
C ARG A 15 28.36 -21.53 -9.01
N GLY A 16 28.66 -22.30 -7.96
CA GLY A 16 29.09 -21.81 -6.64
C GLY A 16 27.94 -21.35 -5.73
N LYS A 17 27.59 -22.17 -4.74
CA LYS A 17 26.62 -21.84 -3.69
C LYS A 17 27.20 -20.78 -2.76
N LYS A 18 27.18 -19.52 -3.17
CA LYS A 18 27.24 -18.39 -2.24
C LYS A 18 25.86 -18.30 -1.58
N PHE A 19 25.79 -18.10 -0.27
CA PHE A 19 24.53 -17.81 0.40
C PHE A 19 24.01 -16.47 -0.13
N VAL A 20 23.20 -16.53 -1.17
CA VAL A 20 22.51 -15.37 -1.72
C VAL A 20 21.30 -15.17 -0.83
N SER A 21 21.22 -14.04 -0.13
CA SER A 21 20.00 -13.63 0.56
C SER A 21 18.82 -13.80 -0.38
N VAL A 22 17.69 -14.34 0.09
CA VAL A 22 16.53 -14.66 -0.76
C VAL A 22 16.13 -13.47 -1.65
N ASP A 23 16.29 -12.25 -1.16
CA ASP A 23 16.04 -10.99 -1.86
C ASP A 23 16.96 -10.70 -3.07
N LEU A 24 18.14 -11.33 -3.15
CA LEU A 24 19.09 -11.19 -4.26
C LEU A 24 18.96 -12.31 -5.29
N HIS A 25 18.07 -13.28 -5.08
CA HIS A 25 17.89 -14.36 -6.04
C HIS A 25 17.43 -13.77 -7.38
N PRO A 26 18.11 -14.09 -8.52
CA PRO A 26 17.84 -13.47 -9.81
C PRO A 26 16.37 -13.60 -10.24
N TRP A 27 15.71 -14.69 -9.85
CA TRP A 27 14.27 -14.88 -10.10
C TRP A 27 13.40 -13.84 -9.39
N VAL A 28 13.68 -13.57 -8.12
CA VAL A 28 12.92 -12.60 -7.31
C VAL A 28 13.07 -11.22 -7.91
N LEU A 29 14.28 -10.87 -8.35
CA LEU A 29 14.56 -9.58 -8.98
C LEU A 29 13.84 -9.42 -10.33
N THR A 30 13.81 -10.48 -11.15
CA THR A 30 13.08 -10.49 -12.43
C THR A 30 11.57 -10.37 -12.22
N LEU A 31 11.02 -11.14 -11.28
CA LEU A 31 9.60 -11.07 -10.92
C LEU A 31 9.22 -9.67 -10.41
N GLN A 32 10.02 -9.11 -9.50
CA GLN A 32 9.80 -7.77 -8.97
C GLN A 32 9.78 -6.72 -10.09
N LYS A 33 10.75 -6.77 -11.01
CA LYS A 33 10.79 -5.86 -12.17
C LYS A 33 9.58 -6.02 -13.09
N ALA A 34 9.11 -7.25 -13.32
CA ALA A 34 7.92 -7.49 -14.13
C ALA A 34 6.67 -6.87 -13.50
N LEU A 35 6.50 -7.00 -12.18
CA LEU A 35 5.39 -6.39 -11.43
C LEU A 35 5.46 -4.85 -11.45
N GLU A 36 6.65 -4.28 -11.23
CA GLU A 36 6.85 -2.84 -11.31
C GLU A 36 6.51 -2.29 -12.70
N SER A 37 6.97 -2.95 -13.76
CA SER A 37 6.63 -2.58 -15.14
C SER A 37 5.12 -2.67 -15.42
N PHE A 38 4.45 -3.71 -14.92
CA PHE A 38 3.01 -3.88 -15.08
C PHE A 38 2.20 -2.75 -14.41
N ILE A 39 2.57 -2.39 -13.18
CA ILE A 39 1.92 -1.29 -12.45
C ILE A 39 2.21 0.06 -13.09
N LEU A 40 3.39 0.24 -13.68
CA LEU A 40 3.74 1.46 -14.42
C LEU A 40 2.96 1.58 -15.72
N ALA A 41 2.68 0.47 -16.41
CA ALA A 41 1.90 0.45 -17.65
C ALA A 41 0.42 0.79 -17.42
N GLU A 42 -0.19 0.28 -16.35
CA GLU A 42 -1.62 0.44 -16.07
C GLU A 42 -1.87 1.42 -14.89
N PRO A 43 -2.37 2.64 -15.14
CA PRO A 43 -2.55 3.66 -14.09
C PRO A 43 -3.61 3.25 -13.04
N LYS A 44 -4.58 2.40 -13.41
CA LYS A 44 -5.56 1.85 -12.46
C LYS A 44 -4.87 0.98 -11.40
N MET A 45 -3.94 0.12 -11.83
CA MET A 45 -3.19 -0.76 -10.94
C MET A 45 -2.26 0.06 -10.02
N LYS A 46 -1.65 1.14 -10.54
CA LYS A 46 -0.88 2.09 -9.72
C LYS A 46 -1.72 2.69 -8.59
N ASN A 47 -2.97 3.05 -8.86
CA ASN A 47 -3.85 3.59 -7.82
C ASN A 47 -4.24 2.54 -6.78
N LEU A 48 -4.55 1.31 -7.20
CA LEU A 48 -4.84 0.21 -6.27
C LEU A 48 -3.65 -0.11 -5.37
N ALA A 49 -2.44 -0.16 -5.92
CA ALA A 49 -1.22 -0.38 -5.15
C ALA A 49 -1.03 0.72 -4.07
N LYS A 50 -1.27 2.00 -4.42
CA LYS A 50 -1.24 3.11 -3.45
C LYS A 50 -2.28 2.95 -2.34
N VAL A 51 -3.49 2.51 -2.68
CA VAL A 51 -4.57 2.26 -1.69
C VAL A 51 -4.20 1.11 -0.77
N ALA A 52 -3.68 0.01 -1.32
CA ALA A 52 -3.22 -1.15 -0.55
C ALA A 52 -2.12 -0.75 0.45
N PHE A 53 -1.14 0.04 0.02
CA PHE A 53 -0.08 0.55 0.88
C PHE A 53 -0.65 1.35 2.07
N CYS A 54 -1.60 2.23 1.80
CA CYS A 54 -2.19 3.05 2.85
C CYS A 54 -3.06 2.25 3.82
N SER A 55 -3.78 1.25 3.32
CA SER A 55 -4.53 0.30 4.15
C SER A 55 -3.60 -0.48 5.08
N TRP A 56 -2.47 -0.96 4.55
CA TRP A 56 -1.47 -1.67 5.34
C TRP A 56 -0.85 -0.80 6.44
N VAL A 57 -0.44 0.44 6.10
CA VAL A 57 0.10 1.38 7.10
C VAL A 57 -0.93 1.69 8.18
N SER A 58 -2.20 1.88 7.79
CA SER A 58 -3.28 2.16 8.73
C SER A 58 -3.53 0.98 9.66
N ALA A 59 -3.57 -0.25 9.13
CA ALA A 59 -3.70 -1.47 9.92
C ALA A 59 -2.54 -1.63 10.91
N TYR A 60 -1.31 -1.38 10.47
CA TYR A 60 -0.11 -1.44 11.31
C TYR A 60 -0.16 -0.42 12.46
N THR A 61 -0.76 0.76 12.23
CA THR A 61 -0.89 1.80 13.27
C THR A 61 -2.08 1.59 14.21
N ALA A 62 -3.01 0.68 13.90
CA ALA A 62 -4.28 0.55 14.61
C ALA A 62 -4.15 -0.09 16.00
N HIS A 63 -3.02 -0.74 16.30
CA HIS A 63 -2.80 -1.43 17.56
C HIS A 63 -2.76 -0.47 18.77
N ARG A 64 -3.45 -0.84 19.86
CA ARG A 64 -3.53 -0.09 21.12
C ARG A 64 -2.87 -0.87 22.26
N GLY A 65 -2.55 -0.18 23.37
CA GLY A 65 -1.97 -0.79 24.57
C GLY A 65 -0.51 -1.19 24.40
N GLU A 66 -0.12 -2.30 25.03
CA GLU A 66 1.26 -2.81 25.10
C GLU A 66 1.84 -3.17 23.72
N LEU A 67 1.00 -3.63 22.79
CA LEU A 67 1.37 -3.97 21.42
C LEU A 67 1.91 -2.79 20.61
N LYS A 68 1.61 -1.55 21.01
CA LYS A 68 2.13 -0.34 20.35
C LYS A 68 3.65 -0.18 20.50
N GLY A 69 4.23 -0.69 21.59
CA GLY A 69 5.68 -0.69 21.80
C GLY A 69 6.40 -1.65 20.84
N ILE A 70 5.73 -2.73 20.45
CA ILE A 70 6.23 -3.71 19.48
C ILE A 70 6.05 -3.17 18.05
N PHE A 71 4.86 -2.69 17.72
CA PHE A 71 4.51 -2.17 16.39
C PHE A 71 4.80 -0.67 16.22
N MET A 72 6.04 -0.25 16.49
CA MET A 72 6.45 1.13 16.28
C MET A 72 6.68 1.44 14.79
N VAL A 73 5.82 2.26 14.19
CA VAL A 73 5.95 2.72 12.79
C VAL A 73 7.30 3.41 12.53
N LYS A 74 7.86 4.11 13.53
CA LYS A 74 9.15 4.79 13.41
C LYS A 74 10.32 3.84 13.18
N LYS A 75 10.24 2.61 13.68
CA LYS A 75 11.27 1.57 13.51
C LYS A 75 11.08 0.78 12.22
N LEU A 76 9.99 1.01 11.50
CA LEU A 76 9.61 0.27 10.32
C LEU A 76 10.08 0.98 9.05
N HIS A 77 10.81 0.26 8.20
CA HIS A 77 11.26 0.80 6.93
C HIS A 77 10.14 0.72 5.87
N LEU A 78 9.37 1.82 5.75
CA LEU A 78 8.27 1.93 4.79
C LEU A 78 8.70 1.69 3.33
N GLY A 79 9.99 1.85 3.01
CA GLY A 79 10.53 1.54 1.70
C GLY A 79 10.42 0.06 1.33
N HIS A 80 10.62 -0.86 2.29
CA HIS A 80 10.48 -2.30 2.02
C HIS A 80 9.03 -2.67 1.72
N VAL A 81 8.11 -2.09 2.49
CA VAL A 81 6.66 -2.29 2.32
C VAL A 81 6.19 -1.75 0.96
N ALA A 82 6.68 -0.57 0.57
CA ALA A 82 6.37 0.00 -0.74
C ALA A 82 6.89 -0.91 -1.87
N LYS A 83 8.10 -1.47 -1.71
CA LYS A 83 8.68 -2.41 -2.66
C LYS A 83 7.84 -3.70 -2.79
N SER A 84 7.33 -4.25 -1.70
CA SER A 84 6.44 -5.43 -1.73
C SER A 84 5.15 -5.21 -2.52
N LEU A 85 4.70 -3.96 -2.65
CA LEU A 85 3.54 -3.55 -3.46
C LEU A 85 3.95 -3.04 -4.85
N ALA A 86 5.21 -3.23 -5.24
CA ALA A 86 5.80 -2.77 -6.51
C ALA A 86 5.62 -1.25 -6.76
N LEU A 87 5.56 -0.46 -5.68
CA LEU A 87 5.52 0.99 -5.74
C LEU A 87 6.95 1.55 -5.76
N LYS A 88 7.29 2.26 -6.83
CA LYS A 88 8.56 2.99 -6.99
C LYS A 88 8.56 4.38 -6.33
N GLU A 89 7.39 4.87 -5.95
CA GLU A 89 7.20 6.20 -5.35
C GLU A 89 7.71 6.23 -3.91
N GLN A 90 8.33 7.34 -3.52
CA GLN A 90 8.80 7.50 -2.14
C GLN A 90 7.63 7.40 -1.15
N PRO A 91 7.71 6.58 -0.09
CA PRO A 91 6.59 6.33 0.82
C PRO A 91 6.07 7.60 1.52
N SER A 92 6.93 8.61 1.68
CA SER A 92 6.58 9.95 2.19
C SER A 92 5.54 10.67 1.33
N LEU A 93 5.60 10.51 0.01
CA LEU A 93 4.69 11.12 -0.96
C LEU A 93 3.35 10.38 -1.01
N VAL A 94 3.37 9.06 -0.86
CA VAL A 94 2.16 8.22 -0.86
C VAL A 94 1.33 8.44 0.43
N GLY A 95 1.99 8.55 1.59
CA GLY A 95 1.30 8.79 2.86
C GLY A 95 0.58 10.14 2.96
N ARG A 96 1.23 11.23 2.51
CA ARG A 96 0.65 12.59 2.55
C ARG A 96 -0.56 12.73 1.61
N SER A 97 -0.44 12.21 0.40
CA SER A 97 -1.53 12.27 -0.59
C SER A 97 -2.77 11.52 -0.11
N PHE A 98 -2.61 10.38 0.56
CA PHE A 98 -3.73 9.62 1.11
C PHE A 98 -4.35 10.26 2.36
N GLN A 99 -3.56 10.87 3.25
CA GLN A 99 -4.10 11.65 4.37
C GLN A 99 -4.97 12.83 3.91
N MET A 100 -4.61 13.47 2.79
CA MET A 100 -5.42 14.53 2.21
C MET A 100 -6.72 13.98 1.59
N GLN A 101 -6.66 12.85 0.88
CA GLN A 101 -7.85 12.20 0.33
C GLN A 101 -8.82 11.69 1.40
N THR A 102 -8.31 11.09 2.49
CA THR A 102 -9.14 10.62 3.61
C THR A 102 -9.78 11.77 4.37
N LYS A 103 -9.06 12.88 4.60
CA LYS A 103 -9.63 14.12 5.14
C LYS A 103 -10.73 14.69 4.26
N LYS A 104 -10.54 14.71 2.94
CA LYS A 104 -11.57 15.14 1.97
C LYS A 104 -12.82 14.26 2.04
N ARG A 105 -12.66 12.93 1.99
CA ARG A 105 -13.78 11.98 2.12
C ARG A 105 -14.53 12.15 3.45
N LYS A 106 -13.82 12.35 4.56
CA LYS A 106 -14.43 12.57 5.89
C LYS A 106 -15.19 13.91 5.95
N ARG A 107 -14.70 14.96 5.27
CA ARG A 107 -15.40 16.25 5.11
C ARG A 107 -16.67 16.10 4.28
N ASP A 108 -16.58 15.43 3.13
CA ASP A 108 -17.72 15.20 2.23
C ASP A 108 -18.81 14.34 2.90
N GLN A 109 -18.42 13.33 3.69
CA GLN A 109 -19.35 12.51 4.46
C GLN A 109 -20.05 13.32 5.57
N LYS A 110 -19.31 14.19 6.27
CA LYS A 110 -19.86 15.10 7.29
C LYS A 110 -20.79 16.16 6.67
N GLN A 111 -20.54 16.56 5.42
CA GLN A 111 -21.37 17.51 4.67
C GLN A 111 -22.64 16.85 4.12
N LYS A 112 -22.58 15.58 3.71
CA LYS A 112 -23.77 14.76 3.35
C LYS A 112 -24.66 14.44 4.56
N GLN A 113 -24.10 14.25 5.75
CA GLN A 113 -24.87 14.07 6.99
C GLN A 113 -25.54 15.37 7.47
N LYS A 114 -25.06 16.55 7.05
CA LYS A 114 -25.69 17.86 7.26
C LYS A 114 -26.56 18.28 6.07
N GLY A 115 -27.48 17.41 5.64
CA GLY A 115 -28.45 17.73 4.57
C GLY A 115 -29.24 19.03 4.85
N PRO A 116 -29.80 19.67 3.81
CA PRO A 116 -30.38 21.01 3.92
C PRO A 116 -31.54 20.99 4.91
N MET A 117 -31.40 21.74 6.00
CA MET A 117 -32.47 21.99 6.95
C MET A 117 -33.60 22.70 6.17
N ARG A 118 -34.59 21.93 5.69
CA ARG A 118 -35.81 22.46 5.06
C ARG A 118 -36.44 23.41 6.06
N LYS A 119 -36.23 24.72 5.88
CA LYS A 119 -36.98 25.76 6.59
C LYS A 119 -38.45 25.53 6.25
N ARG A 120 -39.18 24.94 7.21
CA ARG A 120 -40.63 24.75 7.13
C ARG A 120 -41.23 26.17 7.12
N LYS A 121 -41.63 26.65 5.95
CA LYS A 121 -42.36 27.92 5.82
C LYS A 121 -43.72 27.68 6.46
N VAL A 122 -43.90 28.15 7.68
CA VAL A 122 -45.21 28.11 8.36
C VAL A 122 -46.09 29.11 7.61
N ALA A 123 -47.05 28.60 6.84
CA ALA A 123 -48.11 29.43 6.28
C ALA A 123 -49.01 29.85 7.44
N SER A 124 -48.94 31.13 7.82
CA SER A 124 -49.94 31.76 8.67
C SER A 124 -51.25 31.80 7.90
N LYS A 125 -52.26 31.04 8.36
CA LYS A 125 -53.63 31.23 7.91
C LYS A 125 -54.20 32.46 8.61
N THR A 126 -54.75 33.37 7.82
CA THR A 126 -55.77 34.36 8.19
C THR A 126 -57.00 34.05 7.38
#